data_AF-A0AAJ6BNQ7-F1
#
_entry.id   AF-A0AAJ6BNQ7-F1
#
_cell.length_a   1.000
_cell.length_b   1.000
_cell.length_c   1.000
_cell.angle_alpha   90.00
_cell.angle_beta   90.00
_cell.angle_gamma   90.00
#
_symmetry.space_group_name_H-M   'P 1'
#
loop_
_entity.id
_entity.type
_entity.pdbx_description
1 polymer ?
#
loop_
_entity_poly.entity_id
_entity_poly.type
_entity_poly.pdbx_seq_one_letter_code
_entity_poly.pdbx_strand_id
1 'polypeptide(L)'
;MALFGSLAFTGAADAAAGPRCLNGLGAALVAGGFSGSVDCRHDRLSVREAGRVQKSGRSFEIYVYRYRLAPACPECAVHGGQRILFMERGRYVGQYEADFVQVSIRHGELVLVPADAGSGGRVTVRLTRDGPPKKLLVAGEVTGFFR
;
A
#
# COMPACT_ATOMS: atom_id res chain seq x y z
N MET A 1 35.16 -49.34 -12.71
CA MET A 1 33.77 -49.45 -12.21
C MET A 1 33.33 -48.02 -11.88
N ALA A 2 32.59 -47.38 -12.80
CA ALA A 2 32.25 -45.95 -12.72
C ALA A 2 30.80 -45.80 -12.23
N LEU A 3 30.61 -45.04 -11.14
CA LEU A 3 29.29 -44.67 -10.63
C LEU A 3 29.00 -43.23 -11.06
N PHE A 4 28.10 -43.09 -12.03
CA PHE A 4 27.46 -41.82 -12.37
C PHE A 4 26.40 -41.51 -11.30
N GLY A 5 26.68 -40.50 -10.46
CA GLY A 5 25.69 -39.94 -9.53
C GLY A 5 24.89 -38.84 -10.21
N SER A 6 23.62 -39.11 -10.50
CA SER A 6 22.67 -38.16 -11.08
C SER A 6 22.43 -36.96 -10.14
N LEU A 7 22.75 -35.76 -10.61
CA LEU A 7 22.31 -34.51 -10.00
C LEU A 7 20.82 -34.33 -10.30
N ALA A 8 19.97 -34.61 -9.30
CA ALA A 8 18.57 -34.22 -9.36
C ALA A 8 18.48 -32.69 -9.21
N PHE A 9 18.23 -32.00 -10.33
CA PHE A 9 17.76 -30.63 -10.31
C PHE A 9 16.35 -30.61 -9.71
N THR A 10 16.26 -30.35 -8.41
CA THR A 10 14.99 -29.97 -7.77
C THR A 10 14.50 -28.72 -8.45
N GLY A 11 13.34 -28.84 -9.11
CA GLY A 11 12.73 -27.80 -9.94
C GLY A 11 12.74 -26.46 -9.24
N ALA A 12 13.16 -25.44 -9.99
CA ALA A 12 12.82 -24.07 -9.67
C ALA A 12 11.29 -24.03 -9.58
N ALA A 13 10.77 -23.95 -8.36
CA ALA A 13 9.38 -23.58 -8.17
C ALA A 13 9.24 -22.22 -8.84
N ASP A 14 8.56 -22.21 -9.99
CA ASP A 14 8.00 -20.99 -10.57
C ASP A 14 7.21 -20.34 -9.43
N ALA A 15 7.82 -19.33 -8.80
CA ALA A 15 7.14 -18.46 -7.88
C ALA A 15 6.05 -17.81 -8.73
N ALA A 16 4.86 -18.44 -8.69
CA ALA A 16 3.70 -18.07 -9.46
C ALA A 16 3.63 -16.56 -9.49
N ALA A 17 3.89 -15.98 -10.68
CA ALA A 17 4.08 -14.56 -10.84
C ALA A 17 2.90 -13.88 -10.16
N GLY A 18 3.17 -13.33 -8.98
CA GLY A 18 2.14 -12.75 -8.13
C GLY A 18 1.41 -11.66 -8.93
N PRO A 19 0.22 -11.25 -8.48
CA PRO A 19 -0.56 -10.26 -9.20
C PRO A 19 0.28 -9.01 -9.49
N ARG A 20 0.74 -8.86 -10.74
CA ARG A 20 1.74 -7.85 -11.14
C ARG A 20 1.26 -6.43 -10.82
N CYS A 21 -0.06 -6.24 -10.69
CA CYS A 21 -0.68 -4.94 -10.44
C CYS A 21 -0.40 -4.38 -9.03
N LEU A 22 0.00 -5.22 -8.06
CA LEU A 22 0.35 -4.80 -6.69
C LEU A 22 1.86 -4.66 -6.46
N ASN A 23 2.67 -4.70 -7.52
CA ASN A 23 4.12 -4.57 -7.43
C ASN A 23 4.77 -5.54 -6.42
N GLY A 24 4.29 -6.79 -6.38
CA GLY A 24 4.79 -7.84 -5.48
C GLY A 24 4.30 -7.76 -4.03
N LEU A 25 3.53 -6.74 -3.64
CA LEU A 25 3.08 -6.57 -2.25
C LEU A 25 1.95 -7.51 -1.83
N GLY A 26 1.29 -8.19 -2.77
CA GLY A 26 0.07 -8.97 -2.52
C GLY A 26 0.18 -9.93 -1.33
N ALA A 27 1.25 -10.73 -1.26
CA ALA A 27 1.45 -11.67 -0.15
C ALA A 27 1.61 -10.96 1.21
N ALA A 28 2.34 -9.85 1.24
CA ALA A 28 2.54 -9.08 2.47
C ALA A 28 1.27 -8.36 2.94
N LEU A 29 0.43 -7.91 2.00
CA LEU A 29 -0.88 -7.32 2.30
C LEU A 29 -1.82 -8.37 2.90
N VAL A 30 -1.94 -9.55 2.27
CA VAL A 30 -2.76 -10.66 2.78
C VAL A 30 -2.30 -11.10 4.16
N ALA A 31 -1.00 -11.37 4.33
CA ALA A 31 -0.45 -11.81 5.62
C ALA A 31 -0.60 -10.76 6.74
N GLY A 32 -0.61 -9.47 6.38
CA GLY A 32 -0.82 -8.37 7.32
C GLY A 32 -2.27 -8.07 7.66
N GLY A 33 -3.23 -8.75 7.03
CA GLY A 33 -4.67 -8.54 7.23
C GLY A 33 -5.20 -7.29 6.55
N PHE A 34 -4.65 -6.92 5.38
CA PHE A 34 -5.16 -5.80 4.58
C PHE A 34 -6.64 -6.01 4.22
N SER A 35 -7.47 -5.05 4.58
CA SER A 35 -8.93 -5.06 4.40
C SER A 35 -9.40 -4.69 2.99
N GLY A 36 -8.50 -4.49 2.03
CA GLY A 36 -8.85 -4.12 0.64
C GLY A 36 -8.70 -5.29 -0.32
N SER A 37 -9.17 -5.11 -1.55
CA SER A 37 -8.99 -6.13 -2.59
C SER A 37 -7.51 -6.34 -2.92
N VAL A 38 -7.15 -7.59 -3.19
CA VAL A 38 -5.84 -7.96 -3.78
C VAL A 38 -6.02 -8.73 -5.09
N ASP A 39 -7.25 -8.78 -5.60
CA ASP A 39 -7.62 -9.55 -6.78
C ASP A 39 -7.42 -8.74 -8.05
N CYS A 40 -6.18 -8.73 -8.57
CA CYS A 40 -5.86 -8.08 -9.84
C CYS A 40 -6.55 -8.71 -11.07
N ARG A 41 -7.23 -9.85 -10.95
CA ARG A 41 -7.90 -10.49 -12.11
C ARG A 41 -9.26 -9.83 -12.37
N HIS A 42 -9.98 -9.52 -11.30
CA HIS A 42 -11.31 -8.92 -11.39
C HIS A 42 -11.27 -7.41 -11.20
N ASP A 43 -10.40 -6.90 -10.33
CA ASP A 43 -10.33 -5.49 -10.01
C ASP A 43 -9.19 -4.77 -10.73
N ARG A 44 -9.37 -3.47 -10.95
CA ARG A 44 -8.29 -2.60 -11.43
C ARG A 44 -7.58 -2.00 -10.24
N LEU A 45 -6.50 -2.66 -9.83
CA LEU A 45 -5.68 -2.21 -8.70
C LEU A 45 -4.33 -1.69 -9.22
N SER A 46 -3.75 -0.76 -8.49
CA SER A 46 -2.40 -0.29 -8.73
C SER A 46 -1.75 0.09 -7.41
N VAL A 47 -0.47 -0.22 -7.28
CA VAL A 47 0.34 0.24 -6.17
C VAL A 47 1.58 0.94 -6.69
N ARG A 48 1.85 2.12 -6.15
CA ARG A 48 3.06 2.89 -6.41
C ARG A 48 3.72 3.29 -5.11
N GLU A 49 5.03 3.12 -5.02
CA GLU A 49 5.80 3.66 -3.89
C GLU A 49 5.80 5.20 -3.95
N ALA A 50 5.39 5.84 -2.85
CA ALA A 50 5.52 7.28 -2.66
C ALA A 50 6.91 7.66 -2.12
N GLY A 51 7.53 6.74 -1.38
CA GLY A 51 8.87 6.87 -0.84
C GLY A 51 8.97 6.26 0.56
N ARG A 52 10.06 6.57 1.25
CA ARG A 52 10.37 6.05 2.57
C ARG A 52 10.51 7.17 3.60
N VAL A 53 9.98 6.95 4.80
CA VAL A 53 10.16 7.82 5.96
C VAL A 53 10.96 7.09 7.03
N GLN A 54 11.94 7.77 7.62
CA GLN A 54 12.72 7.26 8.74
C GLN A 54 12.53 8.18 9.95
N LYS A 55 12.07 7.63 11.07
CA LYS A 55 11.84 8.41 12.29
C LYS A 55 11.95 7.51 13.52
N SER A 56 12.63 8.01 14.56
CA SER A 56 12.73 7.32 15.86
C SER A 56 13.18 5.85 15.76
N GLY A 57 14.14 5.55 14.88
CA GLY A 57 14.69 4.20 14.68
C GLY A 57 13.79 3.25 13.86
N ARG A 58 12.67 3.74 13.34
CA ARG A 58 11.74 3.01 12.48
C ARG A 58 11.82 3.50 11.05
N SER A 59 11.53 2.61 10.10
CA SER A 59 11.50 2.92 8.69
C SER A 59 10.21 2.40 8.07
N PHE A 60 9.47 3.32 7.45
CA PHE A 60 8.20 3.04 6.81
C PHE A 60 8.33 3.27 5.32
N GLU A 61 7.98 2.26 4.54
CA GLU A 61 7.81 2.35 3.09
C GLU A 61 6.35 2.70 2.83
N ILE A 62 6.14 3.82 2.16
CA ILE A 62 4.83 4.42 1.95
C ILE A 62 4.40 4.14 0.52
N TYR A 63 3.22 3.55 0.37
CA TYR A 63 2.65 3.23 -0.93
C TYR A 63 1.31 3.92 -1.12
N VAL A 64 1.06 4.36 -2.35
CA VAL A 64 -0.27 4.77 -2.81
C VAL A 64 -0.90 3.57 -3.48
N TYR A 65 -1.97 3.07 -2.88
CA TYR A 65 -2.81 2.01 -3.41
C TYR A 65 -4.06 2.64 -4.01
N ARG A 66 -4.30 2.46 -5.30
CA ARG A 66 -5.52 2.89 -5.97
C ARG A 66 -6.29 1.69 -6.47
N TYR A 67 -7.60 1.75 -6.32
CA TYR A 67 -8.47 0.66 -6.68
C TYR A 67 -9.71 1.15 -7.38
N ARG A 68 -10.20 0.31 -8.28
CA ARG A 68 -11.53 0.36 -8.85
C ARG A 68 -12.05 -1.07 -8.88
N LEU A 69 -13.06 -1.32 -8.07
CA LEU A 69 -13.65 -2.64 -7.90
C LEU A 69 -14.57 -2.95 -9.07
N ALA A 70 -14.60 -4.20 -9.51
CA ALA A 70 -15.64 -4.67 -10.40
C ALA A 70 -17.00 -4.50 -9.71
N PRO A 71 -18.03 -3.99 -10.41
CA PRO A 71 -19.36 -3.88 -9.83
C PRO A 71 -19.94 -5.28 -9.62
N ALA A 72 -20.71 -5.47 -8.54
CA ALA A 72 -21.32 -6.76 -8.21
C ALA A 72 -22.45 -7.18 -9.18
N CYS A 73 -23.00 -6.22 -9.93
CA CYS A 73 -24.04 -6.41 -10.93
C CYS A 73 -23.91 -5.36 -12.05
N PRO A 74 -24.52 -5.56 -13.24
CA PRO A 74 -24.42 -4.60 -14.34
C PRO A 74 -24.94 -3.19 -14.02
N GLU A 75 -25.95 -3.09 -13.16
CA GLU A 75 -26.57 -1.82 -12.74
C GLU A 75 -25.90 -1.23 -11.49
N CYS A 76 -24.99 -1.96 -10.86
CA CYS A 76 -24.35 -1.57 -9.61
C CYS A 76 -23.34 -0.44 -9.86
N ALA A 77 -23.26 0.50 -8.92
CA ALA A 77 -22.27 1.56 -8.98
C ALA A 77 -20.85 0.99 -8.92
N VAL A 78 -19.94 1.60 -9.67
CA VAL A 78 -18.52 1.25 -9.60
C VAL A 78 -17.90 1.97 -8.41
N HIS A 79 -17.34 1.20 -7.48
CA HIS A 79 -16.63 1.73 -6.32
C HIS A 79 -15.13 1.81 -6.62
N GLY A 80 -14.51 2.89 -6.17
CA GLY A 80 -13.08 3.08 -6.28
C GLY A 80 -12.60 4.11 -5.27
N GLY A 81 -11.28 4.17 -5.10
CA GLY A 81 -10.68 5.07 -4.13
C GLY A 81 -9.18 4.92 -4.04
N GLN A 82 -8.64 5.47 -2.97
CA GLN A 82 -7.22 5.52 -2.68
C GLN A 82 -6.95 5.23 -1.21
N ARG A 83 -5.93 4.41 -0.97
CA ARG A 83 -5.38 4.14 0.36
C ARG A 83 -3.90 4.48 0.39
N ILE A 84 -3.44 4.93 1.54
CA ILE A 84 -2.02 5.16 1.82
C ILE A 84 -1.56 4.02 2.70
N LEU A 85 -0.76 3.11 2.15
CA LEU A 85 -0.31 1.92 2.85
C LEU A 85 1.04 2.19 3.52
N PHE A 86 1.21 1.63 4.71
CA PHE A 86 2.45 1.67 5.47
C PHE A 86 3.00 0.25 5.56
N MET A 87 4.20 0.06 5.01
CA MET A 87 4.96 -1.17 5.14
C MET A 87 6.18 -0.92 6.03
N GLU A 88 6.57 -1.90 6.84
CA GLU A 88 7.79 -1.86 7.64
C GLU A 88 8.50 -3.21 7.50
N ARG A 89 9.73 -3.20 6.98
CA ARG A 89 10.55 -4.41 6.77
C ARG A 89 9.78 -5.49 5.97
N GLY A 90 9.13 -5.08 4.89
CA GLY A 90 8.32 -5.96 4.03
C GLY A 90 6.98 -6.43 4.61
N ARG A 91 6.56 -5.93 5.79
CA ARG A 91 5.27 -6.29 6.42
C ARG A 91 4.29 -5.14 6.36
N TYR A 92 3.02 -5.43 6.10
CA TYR A 92 1.94 -4.43 6.17
C TYR A 92 1.63 -4.06 7.62
N VAL A 93 1.63 -2.76 7.90
CA VAL A 93 1.43 -2.19 9.25
C VAL A 93 0.04 -1.56 9.40
N GLY A 94 -0.50 -1.02 8.32
CA GLY A 94 -1.81 -0.37 8.29
C GLY A 94 -1.93 0.65 7.17
N GLN A 95 -3.01 1.42 7.20
CA GLN A 95 -3.37 2.36 6.15
C GLN A 95 -4.16 3.56 6.64
N TYR A 96 -4.17 4.61 5.82
CA TYR A 96 -5.21 5.64 5.81
C TYR A 96 -6.13 5.45 4.61
N GLU A 97 -7.41 5.73 4.79
CA GLU A 97 -8.37 5.95 3.70
C GLU A 97 -8.43 7.44 3.40
N ALA A 98 -7.72 7.85 2.35
CA ALA A 98 -7.55 9.24 2.00
C ALA A 98 -7.77 9.37 0.49
N ASP A 99 -9.04 9.46 0.13
CA ASP A 99 -9.44 9.71 -1.23
C ASP A 99 -9.01 11.12 -1.67
N PHE A 100 -8.68 11.25 -2.95
CA PHE A 100 -8.36 12.54 -3.58
C PHE A 100 -7.20 13.33 -2.96
N VAL A 101 -6.24 12.67 -2.28
CA VAL A 101 -5.00 13.33 -1.84
C VAL A 101 -3.81 12.96 -2.73
N GLN A 102 -2.95 13.92 -3.01
CA GLN A 102 -1.61 13.68 -3.50
C GLN A 102 -0.70 13.31 -2.33
N VAL A 103 0.09 12.26 -2.51
CA VAL A 103 0.99 11.71 -1.49
C VAL A 103 2.43 11.90 -1.95
N SER A 104 3.24 12.56 -1.12
CA SER A 104 4.66 12.77 -1.40
C SER A 104 5.49 12.69 -0.13
N ILE A 105 6.77 12.40 -0.26
CA ILE A 105 7.74 12.57 0.83
C ILE A 105 8.50 13.88 0.61
N ARG A 106 8.52 14.76 1.61
CA ARG A 106 9.26 16.03 1.58
C ARG A 106 10.06 16.18 2.85
N HIS A 107 11.37 16.43 2.72
CA HIS A 107 12.29 16.58 3.86
C HIS A 107 12.22 15.42 4.87
N GLY A 108 12.01 14.20 4.38
CA GLY A 108 11.88 13.00 5.20
C GLY A 108 10.53 12.88 5.92
N GLU A 109 9.53 13.69 5.60
CA GLU A 109 8.18 13.61 6.16
C GLU A 109 7.17 13.25 5.08
N LEU A 110 6.13 12.51 5.47
CA LEU A 110 4.99 12.23 4.60
C LEU A 110 4.09 13.47 4.55
N VAL A 111 3.83 13.96 3.33
CA VAL A 111 2.98 15.12 3.07
C VAL A 111 1.81 14.70 2.20
N LEU A 112 0.61 15.03 2.67
CA LEU A 112 -0.65 14.86 1.96
C LEU A 112 -1.13 16.22 1.47
N VAL A 113 -1.53 16.30 0.20
CA VAL A 113 -2.09 17.52 -0.39
C VAL A 113 -3.45 17.15 -1.00
N PRO A 114 -4.57 17.59 -0.42
CA PRO A 114 -5.89 17.39 -1.02
C PRO A 114 -5.95 17.96 -2.43
N ALA A 115 -6.61 17.28 -3.37
CA ALA A 115 -6.66 17.69 -4.77
C ALA A 115 -7.32 19.06 -4.96
N ASP A 116 -8.32 19.37 -4.13
CA ASP A 116 -9.13 20.59 -4.25
C ASP A 116 -8.61 21.73 -3.38
N ALA A 117 -7.59 21.47 -2.56
CA ALA A 117 -6.99 22.48 -1.71
C ALA A 117 -5.76 23.06 -2.41
N GLY A 118 -5.74 24.39 -2.57
CA GLY A 118 -4.49 25.09 -2.85
C GLY A 118 -3.41 24.81 -1.79
N SER A 119 -2.26 25.49 -1.89
CA SER A 119 -1.07 25.22 -1.05
C SER A 119 -1.26 25.29 0.48
N GLY A 120 -2.38 25.85 0.96
CA GLY A 120 -2.77 25.95 2.37
C GLY A 120 -3.44 24.72 2.97
N GLY A 121 -3.85 23.73 2.17
CA GLY A 121 -4.51 22.50 2.66
C GLY A 121 -3.58 21.32 2.94
N ARG A 122 -2.25 21.52 2.90
CA ARG A 122 -1.30 20.41 3.10
C ARG A 122 -1.37 19.89 4.54
N VAL A 123 -1.18 18.59 4.68
CA VAL A 123 -1.08 17.92 5.97
C VAL A 123 0.24 17.16 6.01
N THR A 124 1.07 17.49 6.99
CA THR A 124 2.28 16.70 7.29
C THR A 124 1.92 15.62 8.31
N VAL A 125 2.17 14.37 7.94
CA VAL A 125 1.95 13.22 8.81
C VAL A 125 3.18 13.03 9.70
N ARG A 126 3.05 13.41 10.97
CA ARG A 126 4.11 13.30 11.97
C ARG A 126 4.19 11.87 12.51
N LEU A 127 5.12 11.08 12.00
CA LEU A 127 5.39 9.74 12.53
C LEU A 127 6.10 9.85 13.89
N THR A 128 5.69 9.01 14.84
CA THR A 128 6.31 8.90 16.16
C THR A 128 6.93 7.51 16.33
N ARG A 129 7.52 7.25 17.50
CA ARG A 129 8.00 5.91 17.87
C ARG A 129 6.89 4.85 17.78
N ASP A 130 5.67 5.24 18.14
CA ASP A 130 4.49 4.36 18.14
C ASP A 130 3.93 4.15 16.71
N GLY A 131 4.40 4.94 15.75
CA GLY A 131 4.10 4.80 14.32
C GLY A 131 3.27 5.96 13.78
N PRO A 132 2.44 5.72 12.74
CA PRO A 132 1.55 6.72 12.20
C PRO A 132 0.47 7.16 13.20
N PRO A 133 0.09 8.45 13.24
CA PRO A 133 -1.00 8.94 14.08
C PRO A 133 -2.31 8.19 13.83
N LYS A 134 -3.05 7.83 14.89
CA LYS A 134 -4.31 7.08 14.75
C LYS A 134 -5.41 7.85 14.03
N LYS A 135 -5.34 9.18 14.05
CA LYS A 135 -6.26 10.08 13.36
C LYS A 135 -5.47 11.22 12.74
N LEU A 136 -5.90 11.68 11.58
CA LEU A 136 -5.41 12.85 10.87
C LEU A 136 -6.61 13.71 10.48
N LEU A 137 -6.42 15.02 10.40
CA LEU A 137 -7.41 15.93 9.82
C LEU A 137 -6.90 16.33 8.44
N VAL A 138 -7.61 15.94 7.39
CA VAL A 138 -7.25 16.20 5.99
C VAL A 138 -8.41 16.88 5.31
N ALA A 139 -8.20 18.10 4.80
CA ALA A 139 -9.27 18.93 4.21
C ALA A 139 -10.51 19.13 5.12
N GLY A 140 -10.34 19.09 6.44
CA GLY A 140 -11.45 19.19 7.40
C GLY A 140 -12.14 17.85 7.72
N GLU A 141 -11.74 16.76 7.09
CA GLU A 141 -12.24 15.41 7.36
C GLU A 141 -11.27 14.63 8.25
N VAL A 142 -11.81 13.84 9.19
CA VAL A 142 -11.01 13.00 10.07
C VAL A 142 -10.75 11.66 9.39
N THR A 143 -9.50 11.42 9.03
CA THR A 143 -9.03 10.14 8.47
C THR A 143 -8.40 9.28 9.56
N GLY A 144 -8.89 8.04 9.73
CA GLY A 144 -8.34 7.08 10.69
C GLY A 144 -7.20 6.24 10.13
N PHE A 145 -6.22 5.90 10.98
CA PHE A 145 -5.23 4.86 10.68
C PHE A 145 -5.71 3.51 11.22
N PHE A 146 -5.83 2.52 10.35
CA PHE A 146 -6.35 1.20 10.71
C PHE A 146 -5.66 0.08 9.93
N ARG A 147 -6.05 -1.16 10.23
CA ARG A 147 -5.67 -2.38 9.51
C ARG A 147 -6.94 -2.98 8.94
#